data_AF-A0A496Z7U4-F1
#
_entry.id   AF-A0A496Z7U4-F1
#
_cell.length_a   1.000
_cell.length_b   1.000
_cell.length_c   1.000
_cell.angle_alpha   90.00
_cell.angle_beta   90.00
_cell.angle_gamma   90.00
#
_symmetry.space_group_name_H-M   'P 1'
#
loop_
_entity.id
_entity.type
_entity.pdbx_description
1 polymer ?
#
loop_
_entity_poly.entity_id
_entity_poly.type
_entity_poly.pdbx_seq_one_letter_code
_entity_poly.pdbx_strand_id
1 'polypeptide(L)'
;DDFVLRKHGKKTVEYLVPELAPLLKETYGVIVYQEQVMKIAGELASYSMSEADDLRKAMGKKIPEIMAKHRERFVQGAGDNSIDIKKAEQIFDLIAKFGGYGFNKSHSAAYALIAFQTAYLKAHFPVAFMASLLTSEMHSTDGVVKYISECRSHEINVLPPDINESDIVFTVSGDKIRFGLVAVKNVGEAAIESIIEARQAEHFDSLYDFCQRVDMGKVNKGVLISLIKCGAFDSTGAARSCLFSALEDAMDFGQTIQQEKADPQMGLFEACDDSLGINCPPLPEIEEWEEKELLKMEKEALGFYITGHPLNHYQDLIDKFTNADALSLKDHADAECVRIAGIVRSSKVIKTKKGDLMAFVTVEDMHGATEVVVFSSVYASASQLLTEDKPILVEGRVQKDENSAKILADKIVTIDKAEETWTASIHLNLEVMRTDKAILESLRQILKTHAGPCAAFIHLKNPESAEAVIALPEILKLKAGKALKRDVEGLLGYQALETICDKAGSSITRNDVRPRWRSARA
;
A
#
# COMPACT_ATOMS: atom_id res chain seq x y z
N ASP A 1 -16.35 -25.16 -3.21
CA ASP A 1 -17.48 -25.02 -2.27
C ASP A 1 -17.81 -26.27 -1.48
N ASP A 2 -18.09 -27.41 -2.12
CA ASP A 2 -18.47 -28.65 -1.41
C ASP A 2 -17.46 -29.09 -0.32
N PHE A 3 -16.16 -29.01 -0.61
CA PHE A 3 -15.10 -29.28 0.38
C PHE A 3 -15.20 -28.37 1.61
N VAL A 4 -15.42 -27.07 1.41
CA VAL A 4 -15.51 -26.06 2.47
C VAL A 4 -16.77 -26.27 3.32
N LEU A 5 -17.91 -26.50 2.68
CA LEU A 5 -19.18 -26.75 3.38
C LEU A 5 -19.13 -28.00 4.24
N ARG A 6 -18.51 -29.08 3.73
CA ARG A 6 -18.32 -30.32 4.50
C ARG A 6 -17.32 -30.15 5.64
N LYS A 7 -16.20 -29.47 5.41
CA LYS A 7 -15.20 -29.15 6.46
C LYS A 7 -15.81 -28.35 7.61
N HIS A 8 -16.71 -27.41 7.32
CA HIS A 8 -17.40 -26.60 8.33
C HIS A 8 -18.69 -27.23 8.88
N GLY A 9 -19.00 -28.49 8.55
CA GLY A 9 -20.18 -29.19 9.05
C GLY A 9 -21.53 -28.66 8.52
N LYS A 10 -21.53 -27.80 7.50
CA LYS A 10 -22.74 -27.27 6.86
C LYS A 10 -23.38 -28.25 5.86
N LYS A 11 -22.65 -29.30 5.48
CA LYS A 11 -23.10 -30.37 4.58
C LYS A 11 -22.60 -31.71 5.11
N THR A 12 -23.44 -32.74 5.10
CA THR A 12 -23.08 -34.10 5.51
C THR A 12 -22.03 -34.70 4.56
N VAL A 13 -21.08 -35.43 5.12
CA VAL A 13 -20.12 -36.23 4.34
C VAL A 13 -20.75 -37.60 4.10
N GLU A 14 -21.16 -37.84 2.86
CA GLU A 14 -21.78 -39.09 2.44
C GLU A 14 -20.84 -39.85 1.50
N TYR A 15 -20.72 -41.16 1.73
CA TYR A 15 -19.92 -42.07 0.93
C TYR A 15 -20.86 -43.04 0.20
N LEU A 16 -20.64 -43.24 -1.10
CA LEU A 16 -21.47 -44.16 -1.91
C LEU A 16 -21.33 -45.61 -1.43
N VAL A 17 -20.12 -45.96 -1.00
CA VAL A 17 -19.75 -47.27 -0.44
C VAL A 17 -18.86 -47.07 0.79
N PRO A 18 -18.96 -47.92 1.84
CA PRO A 18 -18.19 -47.79 3.08
C PRO A 18 -16.67 -47.75 2.88
N GLU A 19 -16.17 -48.47 1.87
CA GLU A 19 -14.75 -48.62 1.53
C GLU A 19 -14.12 -47.30 1.08
N LEU A 20 -14.92 -46.33 0.61
CA LEU A 20 -14.44 -44.98 0.28
C LEU A 20 -14.14 -44.12 1.52
N ALA A 21 -14.71 -44.45 2.68
CA ALA A 21 -14.53 -43.67 3.89
C ALA A 21 -13.04 -43.54 4.29
N PRO A 22 -12.24 -44.62 4.44
CA PRO A 22 -10.82 -44.49 4.80
C PRO A 22 -9.99 -43.74 3.73
N LEU A 23 -10.39 -43.82 2.46
CA LEU A 23 -9.65 -43.23 1.34
C LEU A 23 -9.88 -41.72 1.17
N LEU A 24 -11.10 -41.26 1.48
CA LEU A 24 -11.55 -39.89 1.28
C LEU A 24 -11.81 -39.15 2.59
N LYS A 25 -11.49 -39.74 3.75
CA LYS A 25 -11.65 -39.11 5.07
C LYS A 25 -10.93 -37.77 5.16
N GLU A 26 -9.67 -37.75 4.73
CA GLU A 26 -8.80 -36.55 4.78
C GLU A 26 -9.34 -35.40 3.91
N THR A 27 -10.11 -35.72 2.88
CA THR A 27 -10.69 -34.74 1.93
C THR A 27 -12.20 -34.61 2.05
N TYR A 28 -12.78 -35.01 3.19
CA TYR A 28 -14.22 -34.90 3.48
C TYR A 28 -15.11 -35.50 2.37
N GLY A 29 -14.72 -36.67 1.83
CA GLY A 29 -15.49 -37.37 0.81
C GLY A 29 -15.40 -36.74 -0.60
N VAL A 30 -14.47 -35.82 -0.84
CA VAL A 30 -14.22 -35.22 -2.16
C VAL A 30 -12.96 -35.84 -2.76
N ILE A 31 -13.01 -36.26 -4.02
CA ILE A 31 -11.83 -36.75 -4.74
C ILE A 31 -11.02 -35.53 -5.21
N VAL A 32 -9.81 -35.37 -4.68
CA VAL A 32 -8.94 -34.22 -4.98
C VAL A 32 -7.61 -34.66 -5.60
N TYR A 33 -7.06 -35.77 -5.10
CA TYR A 33 -5.70 -36.19 -5.48
C TYR A 33 -5.69 -37.36 -6.46
N GLN A 34 -4.67 -37.39 -7.32
CA GLN A 34 -4.40 -38.51 -8.24
C GLN A 34 -4.17 -39.82 -7.47
N GLU A 35 -3.45 -39.73 -6.35
CA GLU A 35 -3.16 -40.86 -5.47
C GLU A 35 -4.43 -41.42 -4.81
N GLN A 36 -5.46 -40.58 -4.60
CA GLN A 36 -6.76 -41.07 -4.13
C GLN A 36 -7.45 -41.89 -5.22
N VAL A 37 -7.44 -41.44 -6.48
CA VAL A 37 -7.99 -42.21 -7.61
C VAL A 37 -7.32 -43.57 -7.73
N MET A 38 -5.98 -43.61 -7.63
CA MET A 38 -5.22 -44.85 -7.69
C MET A 38 -5.60 -45.81 -6.55
N LYS A 39 -5.71 -45.30 -5.32
CA LYS A 39 -6.13 -46.10 -4.16
C LYS A 39 -7.57 -46.60 -4.28
N ILE A 40 -8.48 -45.78 -4.80
CA ILE A 40 -9.88 -46.19 -5.03
C ILE A 40 -9.94 -47.32 -6.07
N ALA A 41 -9.18 -47.22 -7.16
CA ALA A 41 -9.11 -48.28 -8.15
C ALA A 41 -8.51 -49.59 -7.59
N GLY A 42 -7.49 -49.48 -6.74
CA GLY A 42 -6.90 -50.62 -6.04
C GLY A 42 -7.88 -51.30 -5.08
N GLU A 43 -8.53 -50.52 -4.21
CA GLU A 43 -9.41 -51.05 -3.16
C GLU A 43 -10.75 -51.56 -3.71
N LEU A 44 -11.38 -50.80 -4.62
CA LEU A 44 -12.73 -51.15 -5.12
C LEU A 44 -12.68 -52.14 -6.26
N ALA A 45 -11.69 -52.07 -7.16
CA ALA A 45 -11.66 -52.87 -8.38
C ALA A 45 -10.45 -53.80 -8.50
N SER A 46 -9.68 -53.96 -7.41
CA SER A 46 -8.49 -54.81 -7.35
C SER A 46 -7.46 -54.50 -8.43
N TYR A 47 -7.28 -53.23 -8.76
CA TYR A 47 -6.22 -52.79 -9.66
C TYR A 47 -4.84 -52.97 -9.01
N SER A 48 -3.87 -53.44 -9.79
CA SER A 48 -2.46 -53.26 -9.44
C SER A 48 -2.06 -51.78 -9.49
N MET A 49 -0.98 -51.42 -8.80
CA MET A 49 -0.48 -50.03 -8.80
C MET A 49 -0.10 -49.55 -10.20
N SER A 50 0.37 -50.44 -11.08
CA SER A 50 0.63 -50.14 -12.49
C SER A 50 -0.65 -49.85 -13.27
N GLU A 51 -1.68 -50.69 -13.13
CA GLU A 51 -2.95 -50.47 -13.81
C GLU A 51 -3.65 -49.20 -13.32
N ALA A 52 -3.53 -48.90 -12.02
CA ALA A 52 -4.08 -47.69 -11.41
C ALA A 52 -3.37 -46.43 -11.95
N ASP A 53 -2.07 -46.52 -12.21
CA ASP A 53 -1.32 -45.45 -12.86
C ASP A 53 -1.71 -45.27 -14.34
N ASP A 54 -1.94 -46.37 -15.05
CA ASP A 54 -2.43 -46.33 -16.43
C ASP A 54 -3.83 -45.70 -16.52
N LEU A 55 -4.73 -46.03 -15.59
CA LEU A 55 -6.02 -45.36 -15.44
C LEU A 55 -5.83 -43.85 -15.25
N ARG A 56 -4.96 -43.44 -14.32
CA ARG A 56 -4.65 -42.01 -14.08
C ARG A 56 -4.15 -41.32 -15.36
N LYS A 57 -3.24 -41.95 -16.11
CA LYS A 57 -2.72 -41.41 -17.38
C LYS A 57 -3.81 -41.32 -18.46
N ALA A 58 -4.65 -42.34 -18.58
CA ALA A 58 -5.77 -42.39 -19.52
C ALA A 58 -6.77 -41.25 -19.25
N MET A 59 -7.04 -40.98 -17.98
CA MET A 59 -7.90 -39.89 -17.54
C MET A 59 -7.33 -38.51 -17.85
N GLY A 60 -6.02 -38.31 -17.61
CA GLY A 60 -5.35 -37.06 -17.96
C GLY A 60 -5.38 -36.76 -19.46
N LYS A 61 -5.22 -37.80 -20.30
CA LYS A 61 -5.27 -37.66 -21.78
C LYS A 61 -6.68 -37.65 -22.37
N LYS A 62 -7.72 -37.95 -21.58
CA LYS A 62 -9.14 -38.00 -21.98
C LYS A 62 -9.39 -38.84 -23.25
N ILE A 63 -8.75 -40.01 -23.37
CA ILE A 63 -8.91 -40.87 -24.55
C ILE A 63 -10.17 -41.74 -24.38
N PRO A 64 -11.25 -41.52 -25.17
CA PRO A 64 -12.55 -42.16 -24.92
C PRO A 64 -12.51 -43.69 -24.98
N GLU A 65 -11.78 -44.26 -25.95
CA GLU A 65 -11.68 -45.71 -26.13
C GLU A 65 -10.98 -46.42 -24.96
N ILE A 66 -9.94 -45.78 -24.41
CA ILE A 66 -9.19 -46.33 -23.28
C ILE A 66 -10.00 -46.18 -21.98
N MET A 67 -10.72 -45.08 -21.83
CA MET A 67 -11.63 -44.87 -20.70
C MET A 67 -12.78 -45.89 -20.68
N ALA A 68 -13.34 -46.25 -21.83
CA ALA A 68 -14.37 -47.28 -21.92
C ALA A 68 -13.85 -48.66 -21.46
N LYS A 69 -12.64 -49.04 -21.89
CA LYS A 69 -11.97 -50.28 -21.45
C LYS A 69 -11.73 -50.31 -19.93
N HIS A 70 -11.27 -49.20 -19.37
CA HIS A 70 -11.10 -49.11 -17.92
C HIS A 70 -12.43 -49.06 -17.17
N ARG A 71 -13.50 -48.52 -17.75
CA ARG A 71 -14.84 -48.54 -17.14
C ARG A 71 -15.33 -49.97 -16.98
N GLU A 72 -15.25 -50.78 -18.03
CA GLU A 72 -15.61 -52.19 -17.99
C GLU A 72 -14.77 -52.95 -16.96
N ARG A 73 -13.43 -52.77 -17.00
CA ARG A 73 -12.50 -53.40 -16.05
C ARG A 73 -12.79 -53.02 -14.59
N PHE A 74 -13.11 -51.75 -14.34
CA PHE A 74 -13.42 -51.24 -13.01
C PHE A 74 -14.73 -51.81 -12.47
N VAL A 75 -15.79 -51.83 -13.29
CA VAL A 75 -17.09 -52.39 -12.89
C VAL A 75 -17.00 -53.89 -12.64
N GLN A 76 -16.26 -54.62 -13.47
CA GLN A 76 -16.02 -56.05 -13.27
C GLN A 76 -15.28 -56.31 -11.96
N GLY A 77 -14.17 -55.60 -11.71
CA GLY A 77 -13.41 -55.73 -10.46
C GLY A 77 -14.21 -55.34 -9.22
N ALA A 78 -15.08 -54.33 -9.33
CA ALA A 78 -15.99 -53.94 -8.25
C ALA A 78 -17.06 -55.01 -7.99
N GLY A 79 -17.58 -55.65 -9.03
CA GLY A 79 -18.49 -56.80 -8.91
C GLY A 79 -17.84 -57.98 -8.20
N ASP A 80 -16.59 -58.29 -8.53
CA ASP A 80 -15.81 -59.35 -7.86
C ASP A 80 -15.61 -59.06 -6.36
N ASN A 81 -15.51 -57.77 -5.99
CA ASN A 81 -15.44 -57.31 -4.60
C ASN A 81 -16.81 -57.09 -3.94
N SER A 82 -17.90 -57.63 -4.51
CA SER A 82 -19.27 -57.56 -3.96
C SER A 82 -19.84 -56.13 -3.84
N ILE A 83 -19.37 -55.18 -4.65
CA ILE A 83 -19.90 -53.82 -4.72
C ILE A 83 -21.03 -53.78 -5.75
N ASP A 84 -22.14 -53.10 -5.43
CA ASP A 84 -23.25 -52.88 -6.36
C ASP A 84 -22.75 -52.19 -7.64
N ILE A 85 -23.00 -52.83 -8.79
CA ILE A 85 -22.60 -52.36 -10.12
C ILE A 85 -23.06 -50.92 -10.37
N LYS A 86 -24.28 -50.54 -9.94
CA LYS A 86 -24.77 -49.17 -10.13
C LYS A 86 -23.94 -48.14 -9.35
N LYS A 87 -23.49 -48.52 -8.16
CA LYS A 87 -22.62 -47.66 -7.34
C LYS A 87 -21.21 -47.60 -7.93
N ALA A 88 -20.69 -48.72 -8.43
CA ALA A 88 -19.39 -48.77 -9.09
C ALA A 88 -19.35 -47.87 -10.34
N GLU A 89 -20.40 -47.90 -11.17
CA GLU A 89 -20.54 -47.00 -12.32
C GLU A 89 -20.56 -45.53 -11.91
N GLN A 90 -21.35 -45.17 -10.89
CA GLN A 90 -21.40 -43.81 -10.37
C GLN A 90 -20.04 -43.35 -9.81
N ILE A 91 -19.30 -44.22 -9.11
CA ILE A 91 -17.96 -43.92 -8.60
C ILE A 91 -16.99 -43.70 -9.76
N PHE A 92 -17.06 -44.51 -10.82
CA PHE A 92 -16.23 -44.33 -12.00
C PHE A 92 -16.52 -43.01 -12.72
N ASP A 93 -17.80 -42.63 -12.83
CA ASP A 93 -18.20 -41.35 -13.43
C ASP A 93 -17.70 -40.15 -12.61
N LEU A 94 -17.72 -40.26 -11.28
CA LEU A 94 -17.12 -39.26 -10.38
C LEU A 94 -15.61 -39.19 -10.61
N ILE A 95 -14.92 -40.33 -10.60
CA ILE A 95 -13.49 -40.42 -10.90
C ILE A 95 -13.19 -39.74 -12.24
N ALA A 96 -13.89 -40.11 -13.32
CA ALA A 96 -13.72 -39.55 -14.66
C ALA A 96 -13.92 -38.02 -14.72
N LYS A 97 -14.94 -37.50 -14.03
CA LYS A 97 -15.19 -36.06 -13.91
C LYS A 97 -14.04 -35.34 -13.20
N PHE A 98 -13.46 -35.95 -12.18
CA PHE A 98 -12.36 -35.37 -11.40
C PHE A 98 -10.98 -35.63 -11.99
N GLY A 99 -10.80 -36.62 -12.88
CA GLY A 99 -9.50 -36.92 -13.49
C GLY A 99 -8.88 -35.78 -14.29
N GLY A 100 -9.70 -34.85 -14.79
CA GLY A 100 -9.24 -33.62 -15.43
C GLY A 100 -8.71 -32.55 -14.45
N TYR A 101 -9.02 -32.68 -13.16
CA TYR A 101 -8.68 -31.71 -12.11
C TYR A 101 -7.89 -32.33 -10.95
N GLY A 102 -7.60 -33.63 -11.02
CA GLY A 102 -6.89 -34.38 -9.99
C GLY A 102 -5.45 -33.88 -9.85
N PHE A 103 -5.09 -33.44 -8.65
CA PHE A 103 -3.77 -32.88 -8.37
C PHE A 103 -2.82 -33.93 -7.81
N ASN A 104 -1.52 -33.76 -8.04
CA ASN A 104 -0.52 -34.65 -7.47
C ASN A 104 -0.28 -34.31 -5.99
N LYS A 105 -0.55 -35.25 -5.08
CA LYS A 105 -0.49 -35.02 -3.64
C LYS A 105 0.94 -34.79 -3.16
N SER A 106 1.92 -35.53 -3.66
CA SER A 106 3.32 -35.38 -3.21
C SER A 106 3.88 -34.00 -3.55
N HIS A 107 3.65 -33.50 -4.77
CA HIS A 107 4.03 -32.13 -5.14
C HIS A 107 3.27 -31.09 -4.31
N SER A 108 1.95 -31.26 -4.12
CA SER A 108 1.15 -30.33 -3.32
C SER A 108 1.63 -30.27 -1.86
N ALA A 109 1.94 -31.42 -1.26
CA ALA A 109 2.40 -31.50 0.13
C ALA A 109 3.76 -30.82 0.33
N ALA A 110 4.70 -30.99 -0.61
CA ALA A 110 6.01 -30.35 -0.54
C ALA A 110 5.92 -28.81 -0.54
N TYR A 111 5.10 -28.24 -1.43
CA TYR A 111 4.88 -26.79 -1.47
C TYR A 111 4.02 -26.29 -0.30
N ALA A 112 3.06 -27.08 0.17
CA ALA A 112 2.27 -26.74 1.35
C ALA A 112 3.14 -26.62 2.62
N LEU A 113 4.20 -27.42 2.72
CA LEU A 113 5.17 -27.29 3.82
C LEU A 113 5.89 -25.93 3.78
N ILE A 114 6.33 -25.48 2.60
CA ILE A 114 6.96 -24.16 2.43
C ILE A 114 5.97 -23.05 2.79
N ALA A 115 4.72 -23.13 2.30
CA ALA A 115 3.69 -22.15 2.65
C ALA A 115 3.37 -22.13 4.15
N PHE A 116 3.40 -23.29 4.82
CA PHE A 116 3.24 -23.37 6.26
C PHE A 116 4.43 -22.75 7.00
N GLN A 117 5.67 -23.02 6.54
CA GLN A 117 6.88 -22.43 7.12
C GLN A 117 6.89 -20.91 6.99
N THR A 118 6.52 -20.36 5.83
CA THR A 118 6.44 -18.90 5.64
C THR A 118 5.35 -18.28 6.51
N ALA A 119 4.17 -18.90 6.60
CA ALA A 119 3.10 -18.46 7.48
C ALA A 119 3.51 -18.51 8.96
N TYR A 120 4.21 -19.56 9.37
CA TYR A 120 4.73 -19.72 10.73
C TYR A 120 5.75 -18.61 11.07
N LEU A 121 6.71 -18.35 10.18
CA LEU A 121 7.69 -17.27 10.38
C LEU A 121 7.02 -15.90 10.44
N LYS A 122 6.04 -15.64 9.57
CA LYS A 122 5.28 -14.39 9.61
C LYS A 122 4.48 -14.23 10.90
N ALA A 123 3.90 -15.31 11.42
CA ALA A 123 3.09 -15.28 12.64
C ALA A 123 3.92 -15.11 13.93
N HIS A 124 5.11 -15.73 13.99
CA HIS A 124 5.93 -15.76 15.21
C HIS A 124 7.11 -14.78 15.20
N PHE A 125 7.65 -14.43 14.03
CA PHE A 125 8.79 -13.53 13.86
C PHE A 125 8.49 -12.46 12.80
N PRO A 126 7.42 -11.67 12.96
CA PRO A 126 6.94 -10.76 11.91
C PRO A 126 7.99 -9.72 11.51
N VAL A 127 8.72 -9.13 12.45
CA VAL A 127 9.73 -8.09 12.17
C VAL A 127 10.88 -8.64 11.32
N ALA A 128 11.47 -9.78 11.72
CA ALA A 128 12.55 -10.41 10.98
C ALA A 128 12.09 -10.96 9.62
N PHE A 129 10.85 -11.49 9.55
CA PHE A 129 10.26 -11.96 8.30
C PHE A 129 10.06 -10.82 7.31
N MET A 130 9.50 -9.68 7.76
CA MET A 130 9.31 -8.50 6.93
C MET A 130 10.64 -7.88 6.51
N ALA A 131 11.65 -7.82 7.38
CA ALA A 131 13.00 -7.36 7.02
C ALA A 131 13.63 -8.25 5.92
N SER A 132 13.40 -9.56 5.99
CA SER A 132 13.85 -10.52 4.98
C SER A 132 13.12 -10.33 3.63
N LEU A 133 11.82 -10.04 3.65
CA LEU A 133 11.06 -9.74 2.44
C LEU A 133 11.50 -8.43 1.77
N LEU A 134 11.71 -7.38 2.57
CA LEU A 134 12.27 -6.10 2.10
C LEU A 134 13.65 -6.31 1.47
N THR A 135 14.48 -7.13 2.10
CA THR A 135 15.80 -7.52 1.58
C THR A 135 15.66 -8.27 0.24
N SER A 136 14.75 -9.24 0.12
CA SER A 136 14.56 -10.01 -1.12
C SER A 136 14.17 -9.13 -2.33
N GLU A 137 13.55 -7.98 -2.09
CA GLU A 137 13.00 -7.10 -3.13
C GLU A 137 13.67 -5.72 -3.13
N MET A 138 14.86 -5.61 -2.52
CA MET A 138 15.61 -4.36 -2.36
C MET A 138 15.92 -3.62 -3.68
N HIS A 139 16.00 -4.35 -4.79
CA HIS A 139 16.26 -3.78 -6.12
C HIS A 139 14.97 -3.33 -6.85
N SER A 140 13.80 -3.61 -6.27
CA SER A 140 12.49 -3.29 -6.83
C SER A 140 11.81 -2.20 -5.98
N THR A 141 11.79 -0.97 -6.48
CA THR A 141 11.14 0.16 -5.76
C THR A 141 9.67 -0.12 -5.44
N ASP A 142 8.91 -0.66 -6.39
CA ASP A 142 7.49 -1.00 -6.17
C ASP A 142 7.34 -2.16 -5.16
N GLY A 143 8.28 -3.11 -5.16
CA GLY A 143 8.32 -4.22 -4.20
C GLY A 143 8.57 -3.74 -2.76
N VAL A 144 9.56 -2.86 -2.58
CA VAL A 144 9.87 -2.24 -1.28
C VAL A 144 8.68 -1.43 -0.76
N VAL A 145 8.06 -0.59 -1.59
CA VAL A 145 6.87 0.19 -1.19
C VAL A 145 5.71 -0.71 -0.73
N LYS A 146 5.46 -1.81 -1.46
CA LYS A 146 4.42 -2.78 -1.09
C LYS A 146 4.68 -3.38 0.30
N TYR A 147 5.91 -3.83 0.58
CA TYR A 147 6.22 -4.43 1.87
C TYR A 147 6.31 -3.40 3.01
N ILE A 148 6.68 -2.15 2.74
CA ILE A 148 6.61 -1.07 3.74
C ILE A 148 5.15 -0.79 4.12
N SER A 149 4.24 -0.76 3.15
CA SER A 149 2.80 -0.63 3.40
C SER A 149 2.28 -1.80 4.26
N GLU A 150 2.73 -3.02 3.99
CA GLU A 150 2.43 -4.20 4.82
C GLU A 150 3.08 -4.13 6.22
N CYS A 151 4.28 -3.56 6.36
CA CYS A 151 4.87 -3.30 7.67
C CYS A 151 4.00 -2.33 8.49
N ARG A 152 3.53 -1.24 7.86
CA ARG A 152 2.65 -0.25 8.50
C ARG A 152 1.33 -0.87 8.97
N SER A 153 0.72 -1.75 8.17
CA SER A 153 -0.53 -2.44 8.58
C SER A 153 -0.33 -3.45 9.72
N HIS A 154 0.91 -3.90 9.94
CA HIS A 154 1.33 -4.73 11.06
C HIS A 154 1.96 -3.92 12.22
N GLU A 155 1.85 -2.59 12.20
CA GLU A 155 2.42 -1.67 13.21
C GLU A 155 3.96 -1.79 13.37
N ILE A 156 4.65 -2.25 12.33
CA ILE A 156 6.10 -2.35 12.27
C ILE A 156 6.67 -1.07 11.67
N ASN A 157 7.42 -0.32 12.47
CA ASN A 157 8.04 0.92 12.01
C ASN A 157 9.30 0.64 11.19
N VAL A 158 9.33 1.19 9.98
CA VAL A 158 10.51 1.20 9.12
C VAL A 158 11.19 2.56 9.25
N LEU A 159 12.39 2.56 9.83
CA LEU A 159 13.18 3.75 10.06
C LEU A 159 13.99 4.12 8.81
N PRO A 160 14.26 5.41 8.56
CA PRO A 160 15.13 5.84 7.46
C PRO A 160 16.56 5.27 7.61
N PRO A 161 17.34 5.27 6.51
CA PRO A 161 18.74 4.88 6.57
C PRO A 161 19.50 5.78 7.54
N ASP A 162 20.58 5.25 8.11
CA ASP A 162 21.43 5.94 9.07
C ASP A 162 22.88 5.47 8.91
N ILE A 163 23.85 6.38 8.82
CA ILE A 163 25.26 6.00 8.62
C ILE A 163 25.84 5.20 9.80
N ASN A 164 25.33 5.41 11.01
CA ASN A 164 25.81 4.79 12.24
C ASN A 164 25.12 3.46 12.56
N GLU A 165 23.86 3.28 12.13
CA GLU A 165 23.09 2.06 12.42
C GLU A 165 22.80 1.17 11.22
N SER A 166 22.66 1.71 10.01
CA SER A 166 22.26 0.92 8.83
C SER A 166 23.36 -0.02 8.37
N ASP A 167 22.96 -1.19 7.87
CA ASP A 167 23.83 -2.16 7.22
C ASP A 167 23.60 -2.14 5.70
N ILE A 168 24.26 -3.05 4.97
CA ILE A 168 24.06 -3.26 3.54
C ILE A 168 22.58 -3.54 3.26
N VAL A 169 21.99 -4.48 4.01
CA VAL A 169 20.61 -4.95 3.85
C VAL A 169 19.68 -4.39 4.94
N PHE A 170 18.38 -4.63 4.82
CA PHE A 170 17.43 -4.25 5.86
C PHE A 170 17.69 -5.05 7.13
N THR A 171 17.92 -4.36 8.25
CA THR A 171 18.24 -4.99 9.52
C THR A 171 17.15 -4.75 10.56
N VAL A 172 17.06 -5.68 11.52
CA VAL A 172 16.15 -5.54 12.65
C VAL A 172 16.85 -4.74 13.74
N SER A 173 16.30 -3.59 14.10
CA SER A 173 16.74 -2.76 15.23
C SER A 173 15.65 -2.80 16.30
N GLY A 174 15.76 -3.78 17.21
CA GLY A 174 14.76 -4.03 18.24
C GLY A 174 13.41 -4.49 17.67
N ASP A 175 12.37 -3.67 17.84
CA ASP A 175 11.02 -3.86 17.32
C ASP A 175 10.81 -3.19 15.94
N LYS A 176 11.86 -2.57 15.39
CA LYS A 176 11.82 -1.78 14.16
C LYS A 176 12.70 -2.38 13.07
N ILE A 177 12.47 -1.93 11.85
CA ILE A 177 13.31 -2.28 10.70
C ILE A 177 14.09 -1.04 10.29
N ARG A 178 15.42 -1.15 10.23
CA ARG A 178 16.30 -0.10 9.74
C ARG A 178 16.52 -0.28 8.25
N PHE A 179 16.46 0.83 7.50
CA PHE A 179 16.65 0.82 6.06
C PHE A 179 18.07 0.38 5.68
N GLY A 180 18.19 -0.52 4.70
CA GLY A 180 19.50 -0.92 4.16
C GLY A 180 20.08 0.13 3.21
N LEU A 181 21.39 0.37 3.28
CA LEU A 181 22.05 1.37 2.44
C LEU A 181 22.03 1.03 0.94
N VAL A 182 21.92 -0.26 0.60
CA VAL A 182 21.87 -0.75 -0.80
C VAL A 182 20.61 -0.29 -1.56
N ALA A 183 19.54 0.02 -0.84
CA ALA A 183 18.29 0.49 -1.42
C ALA A 183 18.31 2.00 -1.74
N VAL A 184 19.37 2.73 -1.38
CA VAL A 184 19.55 4.14 -1.70
C VAL A 184 20.11 4.27 -3.13
N LYS A 185 19.45 5.07 -3.98
CA LYS A 185 19.92 5.28 -5.36
C LYS A 185 21.29 5.95 -5.38
N ASN A 186 22.12 5.55 -6.34
CA ASN A 186 23.50 6.03 -6.54
C ASN A 186 24.49 5.63 -5.45
N VAL A 187 24.12 4.78 -4.49
CA VAL A 187 25.03 4.23 -3.48
C VAL A 187 25.40 2.80 -3.89
N GLY A 188 26.67 2.58 -4.27
CA GLY A 188 27.17 1.27 -4.67
C GLY A 188 27.64 0.42 -3.48
N GLU A 189 27.65 -0.90 -3.62
CA GLU A 189 28.09 -1.83 -2.56
C GLU A 189 29.51 -1.52 -2.04
N ALA A 190 30.45 -1.20 -2.93
CA ALA A 190 31.82 -0.84 -2.55
C ALA A 190 31.89 0.43 -1.67
N ALA A 191 30.98 1.39 -1.88
CA ALA A 191 30.87 2.58 -1.03
C ALA A 191 30.32 2.19 0.34
N ILE A 192 29.31 1.31 0.40
CA ILE A 192 28.70 0.84 1.64
C ILE A 192 29.70 0.04 2.48
N GLU A 193 30.45 -0.87 1.87
CA GLU A 193 31.51 -1.63 2.55
C GLU A 193 32.53 -0.69 3.19
N SER A 194 32.96 0.35 2.46
CA SER A 194 33.89 1.35 3.00
C SER A 194 33.32 2.13 4.18
N ILE A 195 32.02 2.44 4.16
CA ILE A 195 31.34 3.15 5.26
C ILE A 195 31.27 2.25 6.49
N ILE A 196 30.89 0.99 6.32
CA ILE A 196 30.77 0.02 7.41
C ILE A 196 32.15 -0.28 8.01
N GLU A 197 33.20 -0.43 7.18
CA GLU A 197 34.58 -0.63 7.63
C GLU A 197 35.07 0.57 8.45
N ALA A 198 34.88 1.81 7.96
CA ALA A 198 35.26 3.03 8.66
C ALA A 198 34.49 3.23 9.99
N ARG A 199 33.26 2.71 10.07
CA ARG A 199 32.43 2.76 11.28
C ARG A 199 32.87 1.77 12.37
N GLN A 200 33.57 0.68 12.03
CA GLN A 200 33.98 -0.32 13.04
C GLN A 200 34.86 0.27 14.14
N ALA A 201 35.57 1.37 13.84
CA ALA A 201 36.36 2.09 14.83
C ALA A 201 35.47 2.87 15.82
N GLU A 202 34.59 3.73 15.32
CA GLU A 202 33.75 4.63 16.12
C GLU A 202 32.56 5.15 15.31
N HIS A 203 31.52 5.65 15.98
CA HIS A 203 30.41 6.34 15.32
C HIS A 203 30.85 7.63 14.64
N PHE A 204 30.21 8.01 13.54
CA PHE A 204 30.40 9.28 12.86
C PHE A 204 29.67 10.40 13.58
N ASP A 205 30.42 11.42 14.02
CA ASP A 205 29.90 12.58 14.74
C ASP A 205 29.43 13.69 13.80
N SER A 206 30.08 13.83 12.64
CA SER A 206 29.81 14.90 11.68
C SER A 206 30.11 14.49 10.25
N LEU A 207 29.67 15.31 9.28
CA LEU A 207 30.00 15.12 7.87
C LEU A 207 31.51 15.20 7.60
N TYR A 208 32.23 16.10 8.28
CA TYR A 208 33.69 16.22 8.17
C TYR A 208 34.39 14.96 8.68
N ASP A 209 33.90 14.44 9.81
CA ASP A 209 34.40 13.21 10.39
C ASP A 209 34.09 11.96 9.54
N PHE A 210 32.95 11.96 8.84
CA PHE A 210 32.67 10.97 7.82
C PHE A 210 33.65 11.05 6.64
N CYS A 211 33.85 12.25 6.08
CA CYS A 211 34.72 12.45 4.91
C CYS A 211 36.20 12.18 5.20
N GLN A 212 36.69 12.37 6.43
CA GLN A 212 38.09 12.06 6.77
C GLN A 212 38.35 10.55 6.88
N ARG A 213 37.34 9.75 7.28
CA ARG A 213 37.50 8.32 7.56
C ARG A 213 37.15 7.40 6.39
N VAL A 214 36.24 7.81 5.54
CA VAL A 214 35.73 6.99 4.43
C VAL A 214 36.58 7.19 3.16
N ASP A 215 36.80 6.13 2.39
CA ASP A 215 37.58 6.20 1.14
C ASP A 215 36.83 7.04 0.07
N MET A 216 37.34 8.25 -0.16
CA MET A 216 36.77 9.22 -1.11
C MET A 216 36.90 8.77 -2.58
N GLY A 217 37.75 7.76 -2.87
CA GLY A 217 37.78 7.11 -4.18
C GLY A 217 36.56 6.24 -4.44
N LYS A 218 35.97 5.66 -3.38
CA LYS A 218 34.75 4.82 -3.45
C LYS A 218 33.48 5.64 -3.20
N VAL A 219 33.55 6.63 -2.31
CA VAL A 219 32.43 7.51 -1.96
C VAL A 219 32.57 8.83 -2.70
N ASN A 220 31.87 8.92 -3.84
CA ASN A 220 31.86 10.13 -4.64
C ASN A 220 30.83 11.17 -4.15
N LYS A 221 30.88 12.37 -4.71
CA LYS A 221 29.91 13.46 -4.42
C LYS A 221 28.44 13.02 -4.58
N GLY A 222 28.15 12.18 -5.58
CA GLY A 222 26.81 11.66 -5.82
C GLY A 222 26.29 10.76 -4.69
N VAL A 223 27.16 9.92 -4.12
CA VAL A 223 26.86 9.07 -2.96
C VAL A 223 26.51 9.94 -1.75
N LEU A 224 27.35 10.94 -1.44
CA LEU A 224 27.11 11.85 -0.32
C LEU A 224 25.80 12.64 -0.49
N ILE A 225 25.53 13.15 -1.70
CA ILE A 225 24.25 13.82 -2.02
C ILE A 225 23.08 12.89 -1.73
N SER A 226 23.13 11.64 -2.20
CA SER A 226 22.06 10.67 -1.96
C SER A 226 21.89 10.34 -0.48
N LEU A 227 22.99 10.19 0.28
CA LEU A 227 22.96 9.91 1.72
C LEU A 227 22.39 11.07 2.54
N ILE A 228 22.74 12.31 2.21
CA ILE A 228 22.15 13.51 2.84
C ILE A 228 20.66 13.59 2.49
N LYS A 229 20.30 13.38 1.21
CA LYS A 229 18.90 13.43 0.73
C LYS A 229 18.00 12.40 1.41
N CYS A 230 18.49 11.19 1.66
CA CYS A 230 17.70 10.13 2.31
C CYS A 230 17.67 10.20 3.84
N GLY A 231 18.36 11.19 4.45
CA GLY A 231 18.37 11.37 5.89
C GLY A 231 19.38 10.51 6.64
N ALA A 232 20.36 9.92 5.96
CA ALA A 232 21.35 9.05 6.61
C ALA A 232 22.23 9.78 7.63
N PHE A 233 22.34 11.12 7.52
CA PHE A 233 23.10 11.97 8.43
C PHE A 233 22.24 12.62 9.53
N ASP A 234 20.93 12.34 9.60
CA ASP A 234 20.04 12.98 10.57
C ASP A 234 20.44 12.67 12.03
N SER A 235 21.14 11.55 12.29
CA SER A 235 21.67 11.22 13.62
C SER A 235 22.79 12.14 14.10
N THR A 236 23.46 12.87 13.20
CA THR A 236 24.48 13.87 13.58
C THR A 236 23.88 15.14 14.19
N GLY A 237 22.56 15.31 14.11
CA GLY A 237 21.84 16.49 14.60
C GLY A 237 22.01 17.75 13.74
N ALA A 238 22.73 17.66 12.62
CA ALA A 238 22.88 18.74 11.66
C ALA A 238 21.69 18.82 10.70
N ALA A 239 21.29 20.05 10.36
CA ALA A 239 20.25 20.28 9.36
C ALA A 239 20.70 19.83 7.97
N ARG A 240 19.80 19.26 7.17
CA ARG A 240 20.14 18.74 5.84
C ARG A 240 20.57 19.85 4.89
N SER A 241 19.98 21.04 5.01
CA SER A 241 20.39 22.24 4.28
C SER A 241 21.85 22.64 4.56
N CYS A 242 22.25 22.57 5.83
CA CYS A 242 23.61 22.89 6.28
C CYS A 242 24.62 21.87 5.73
N LEU A 243 24.30 20.58 5.83
CA LEU A 243 25.11 19.49 5.31
C LEU A 243 25.32 19.59 3.80
N PHE A 244 24.26 19.97 3.06
CA PHE A 244 24.33 20.10 1.61
C PHE A 244 25.20 21.28 1.17
N SER A 245 25.14 22.40 1.89
CA SER A 245 26.00 23.55 1.62
C SER A 245 27.47 23.29 1.97
N ALA A 246 27.72 22.55 3.06
CA ALA A 246 29.06 22.21 3.53
C ALA A 246 29.70 21.03 2.78
N LEU A 247 28.98 20.44 1.81
CA LEU A 247 29.40 19.20 1.17
C LEU A 247 30.75 19.33 0.44
N GLU A 248 30.94 20.38 -0.36
CA GLU A 248 32.19 20.58 -1.12
C GLU A 248 33.37 20.80 -0.18
N ASP A 249 33.20 21.69 0.80
CA ASP A 249 34.24 21.96 1.81
C ASP A 249 34.59 20.72 2.62
N ALA A 250 33.60 19.90 3.00
CA ALA A 250 33.83 18.66 3.74
C ALA A 250 34.56 17.60 2.91
N MET A 251 34.28 17.53 1.60
CA MET A 251 34.99 16.63 0.70
C MET A 251 36.46 17.03 0.53
N ASP A 252 36.71 18.33 0.32
CA ASP A 252 38.07 18.87 0.15
C ASP A 252 38.88 18.67 1.43
N PHE A 253 38.29 18.94 2.60
CA PHE A 253 38.89 18.71 3.91
C PHE A 253 39.28 17.25 4.13
N GLY A 254 38.36 16.32 3.86
CA GLY A 254 38.61 14.87 3.99
C GLY A 254 39.74 14.39 3.09
N GLN A 255 39.80 14.89 1.85
CA GLN A 255 40.88 14.55 0.91
C GLN A 255 42.24 15.09 1.37
N THR A 256 42.31 16.32 1.88
CA THR A 256 43.56 16.89 2.42
C THR A 256 44.08 16.05 3.58
N ILE A 257 43.23 15.68 4.55
CA ILE A 257 43.63 14.84 5.69
C ILE A 257 44.13 13.47 5.24
N GLN A 258 43.46 12.84 4.28
CA GLN A 258 43.87 11.53 3.78
C GLN A 258 45.21 11.59 3.04
N GLN A 259 45.46 12.66 2.28
CA GLN A 259 46.75 12.90 1.64
C GLN A 259 47.86 13.13 2.66
N GLU A 260 47.60 13.92 3.71
CA GLU A 260 48.57 14.17 4.79
C GLU A 260 48.91 12.88 5.56
N LYS A 261 47.91 12.04 5.88
CA LYS A 261 48.12 10.74 6.53
C LYS A 261 48.87 9.74 5.64
N ALA A 262 48.72 9.84 4.33
CA ALA A 262 49.39 8.97 3.37
C ALA A 262 50.85 9.39 3.12
N ASP A 263 51.27 10.60 3.51
CA ASP A 263 52.64 11.09 3.36
C ASP A 263 53.55 10.59 4.51
N PRO A 264 54.52 9.68 4.23
CA PRO A 264 55.38 9.11 5.26
C PRO A 264 56.37 10.12 5.87
N GLN A 265 56.52 11.33 5.31
CA GLN A 265 57.41 12.36 5.89
C GLN A 265 56.75 13.17 7.02
N MET A 266 55.42 13.20 7.13
CA MET A 266 54.69 13.93 8.18
C MET A 266 54.50 13.12 9.48
N GLY A 267 54.54 11.79 9.42
CA GLY A 267 54.36 10.91 10.59
C GLY A 267 55.41 11.07 11.71
N LEU A 268 56.50 11.81 11.47
CA LEU A 268 57.49 12.15 12.49
C LEU A 268 57.10 13.36 13.36
N PHE A 269 56.14 14.18 12.92
CA PHE A 269 55.65 15.36 13.64
C PHE A 269 54.34 15.12 14.40
N GLU A 270 53.60 14.04 14.10
CA GLU A 270 52.40 13.62 14.84
C GLU A 270 52.68 13.17 16.29
N ALA A 271 53.91 12.74 16.59
CA ALA A 271 54.28 12.26 17.94
C ALA A 271 54.46 13.37 19.00
N CYS A 272 54.22 14.64 18.65
CA CYS A 272 54.56 15.79 19.51
C CYS A 272 53.40 16.72 19.90
N ASP A 273 52.16 16.51 19.45
CA ASP A 273 51.02 17.33 19.90
C ASP A 273 49.67 16.60 19.73
N ASP A 274 49.02 16.25 20.84
CA ASP A 274 47.64 15.71 20.91
C ASP A 274 46.55 16.76 20.54
N SER A 275 46.92 17.86 19.88
CA SER A 275 46.01 18.97 19.56
C SER A 275 46.33 19.69 18.25
N LEU A 276 46.75 18.96 17.22
CA LEU A 276 46.72 19.45 15.83
C LEU A 276 45.55 18.80 15.07
N GLY A 277 44.35 18.91 15.62
CA GLY A 277 43.16 18.76 14.80
C GLY A 277 43.14 19.90 13.80
N ILE A 278 43.25 19.63 12.50
CA ILE A 278 42.92 20.62 11.48
C ILE A 278 41.56 21.19 11.88
N ASN A 279 41.48 22.50 12.12
CA ASN A 279 40.26 23.14 12.60
C ASN A 279 39.10 22.72 11.70
N CYS A 280 38.21 21.88 12.22
CA CYS A 280 37.02 21.46 11.51
C CYS A 280 36.23 22.73 11.18
N PRO A 281 35.95 23.02 9.91
CA PRO A 281 35.13 24.18 9.57
C PRO A 281 33.78 24.04 10.29
N PRO A 282 33.26 25.11 10.90
CA PRO A 282 31.92 25.08 11.45
C PRO A 282 30.93 24.88 10.32
N LEU A 283 29.90 24.06 10.55
CA LEU A 283 28.78 23.97 9.62
C LEU A 283 28.13 25.36 9.47
N PRO A 284 27.74 25.76 8.26
CA PRO A 284 27.06 27.03 8.05
C PRO A 284 25.70 26.99 8.75
N GLU A 285 25.33 28.06 9.46
CA GLU A 285 24.01 28.18 10.08
C GLU A 285 22.99 28.59 9.00
N ILE A 286 22.30 27.60 8.44
CA ILE A 286 21.26 27.78 7.41
C ILE A 286 19.94 27.25 7.98
N GLU A 287 18.85 27.94 7.70
CA GLU A 287 17.51 27.45 8.04
C GLU A 287 17.24 26.10 7.34
N GLU A 288 16.57 25.18 8.03
CA GLU A 288 16.21 23.87 7.47
C GLU A 288 15.22 24.05 6.32
N TRP A 289 15.29 23.17 5.33
CA TRP A 289 14.33 23.20 4.22
C TRP A 289 12.91 22.92 4.68
N GLU A 290 11.94 23.43 3.92
CA GLU A 290 10.53 23.10 4.16
C GLU A 290 10.30 21.58 4.02
N GLU A 291 9.38 21.03 4.81
CA GLU A 291 9.04 19.59 4.81
C GLU A 291 8.74 19.04 3.41
N LYS A 292 8.10 19.85 2.56
CA LYS A 292 7.80 19.50 1.17
C LYS A 292 9.06 19.29 0.33
N GLU A 293 10.09 20.11 0.54
CA GLU A 293 11.37 19.98 -0.16
C GLU A 293 12.15 18.77 0.37
N LEU A 294 12.15 18.54 1.69
CA LEU A 294 12.77 17.37 2.32
C LEU A 294 12.17 16.06 1.78
N LEU A 295 10.85 15.95 1.72
CA LEU A 295 10.15 14.78 1.17
C LEU A 295 10.46 14.59 -0.33
N LYS A 296 10.58 15.67 -1.10
CA LYS A 296 10.98 15.61 -2.51
C LYS A 296 12.39 15.04 -2.68
N MET A 297 13.31 15.47 -1.82
CA MET A 297 14.69 14.96 -1.80
C MET A 297 14.76 13.49 -1.39
N GLU A 298 13.97 13.10 -0.39
CA GLU A 298 13.83 11.70 0.03
C GLU A 298 13.34 10.82 -1.13
N LYS A 299 12.29 11.24 -1.83
CA LYS A 299 11.78 10.53 -3.02
C LYS A 299 12.79 10.47 -4.17
N GLU A 300 13.62 11.50 -4.34
CA GLU A 300 14.68 11.47 -5.35
C GLU A 300 15.72 10.39 -5.02
N ALA A 301 16.17 10.33 -3.76
CA ALA A 301 17.21 9.41 -3.30
C ALA A 301 16.72 7.96 -3.12
N LEU A 302 15.52 7.76 -2.60
CA LEU A 302 14.98 6.42 -2.27
C LEU A 302 13.99 5.92 -3.32
N GLY A 303 13.34 6.83 -4.06
CA GLY A 303 12.29 6.52 -5.03
C GLY A 303 10.87 6.59 -4.48
N PHE A 304 10.69 6.75 -3.17
CA PHE A 304 9.41 6.83 -2.46
C PHE A 304 9.58 7.58 -1.13
N TYR A 305 8.48 7.83 -0.42
CA TYR A 305 8.50 8.56 0.85
C TYR A 305 8.51 7.60 2.07
N ILE A 306 9.44 7.81 3.00
CA ILE A 306 9.61 7.02 4.24
C ILE A 306 9.12 7.80 5.46
N THR A 307 9.68 8.99 5.66
CA THR A 307 9.46 9.81 6.87
C THR A 307 8.05 10.37 6.96
N GLY A 308 7.39 10.58 5.82
CA GLY A 308 6.02 11.07 5.75
C GLY A 308 5.40 10.83 4.38
N HIS A 309 4.22 11.38 4.14
CA HIS A 309 3.64 11.47 2.79
C HIS A 309 3.11 12.90 2.62
N PRO A 310 3.27 13.55 1.45
CA PRO A 310 2.73 14.91 1.25
C PRO A 310 1.20 14.99 1.39
N LEU A 311 0.53 13.84 1.40
CA LEU A 311 -0.92 13.71 1.64
C LEU A 311 -1.28 13.72 3.14
N ASN A 312 -0.33 13.55 4.07
CA ASN A 312 -0.59 13.57 5.50
C ASN A 312 -1.22 14.89 5.94
N HIS A 313 -0.80 16.04 5.37
CA HIS A 313 -1.43 17.34 5.63
C HIS A 313 -2.91 17.41 5.22
N TYR A 314 -3.35 16.50 4.35
CA TYR A 314 -4.70 16.43 3.82
C TYR A 314 -5.47 15.22 4.31
N GLN A 315 -4.96 14.46 5.29
CA GLN A 315 -5.56 13.22 5.77
C GLN A 315 -7.02 13.40 6.20
N ASP A 316 -7.33 14.48 6.94
CA ASP A 316 -8.70 14.83 7.33
C ASP A 316 -9.66 15.01 6.15
N LEU A 317 -9.17 15.50 5.00
CA LEU A 317 -9.97 15.65 3.78
C LEU A 317 -10.07 14.33 3.03
N ILE A 318 -8.97 13.57 2.99
CA ILE A 318 -8.93 12.26 2.34
C ILE A 318 -9.93 11.32 3.02
N ASP A 319 -9.90 11.21 4.35
CA ASP A 319 -10.82 10.36 5.11
C ASP A 319 -12.29 10.76 4.95
N LYS A 320 -12.56 12.05 4.70
CA LYS A 320 -13.92 12.57 4.47
C LYS A 320 -14.43 12.37 3.04
N PHE A 321 -13.56 12.45 2.03
CA PHE A 321 -13.97 12.52 0.63
C PHE A 321 -13.64 11.25 -0.17
N THR A 322 -12.70 10.42 0.29
CA THR A 322 -12.34 9.15 -0.37
C THR A 322 -13.15 7.98 0.16
N ASN A 323 -13.35 6.97 -0.69
CA ASN A 323 -14.02 5.71 -0.34
C ASN A 323 -13.25 4.48 -0.81
N ALA A 324 -12.07 4.68 -1.43
CA ALA A 324 -11.20 3.63 -1.92
C ALA A 324 -9.74 4.08 -1.84
N ASP A 325 -8.84 3.12 -1.63
CA ASP A 325 -7.39 3.26 -1.72
C ASP A 325 -6.85 2.37 -2.85
N ALA A 326 -5.57 2.54 -3.22
CA ALA A 326 -4.93 1.83 -4.31
C ALA A 326 -4.97 0.30 -4.13
N LEU A 327 -5.05 -0.18 -2.88
CA LEU A 327 -5.03 -1.59 -2.51
C LEU A 327 -6.44 -2.18 -2.56
N SER A 328 -7.44 -1.46 -2.05
CA SER A 328 -8.85 -1.82 -1.93
C SER A 328 -9.56 -1.82 -3.29
N LEU A 329 -9.02 -1.12 -4.29
CA LEU A 329 -9.53 -1.16 -5.68
C LEU A 329 -9.66 -2.58 -6.24
N LYS A 330 -8.84 -3.52 -5.79
CA LYS A 330 -8.92 -4.93 -6.19
C LYS A 330 -10.14 -5.64 -5.60
N ASP A 331 -10.71 -5.15 -4.51
CA ASP A 331 -11.85 -5.75 -3.82
C ASP A 331 -13.20 -5.15 -4.28
N HIS A 332 -13.20 -3.93 -4.84
CA HIS A 332 -14.40 -3.25 -5.35
C HIS A 332 -15.04 -3.95 -6.57
N ALA A 333 -16.33 -3.74 -6.82
CA ALA A 333 -16.98 -4.33 -8.00
C ALA A 333 -16.56 -3.63 -9.31
N ASP A 334 -16.64 -4.33 -10.44
CA ASP A 334 -16.41 -3.70 -11.75
C ASP A 334 -17.49 -2.63 -12.01
N ALA A 335 -17.08 -1.50 -12.58
CA ALA A 335 -17.88 -0.29 -12.79
C ALA A 335 -18.40 0.43 -11.53
N GLU A 336 -17.91 0.09 -10.33
CA GLU A 336 -18.24 0.81 -9.10
C GLU A 336 -17.62 2.23 -9.09
N CYS A 337 -18.39 3.22 -8.62
CA CYS A 337 -17.91 4.59 -8.50
C CYS A 337 -17.02 4.75 -7.25
N VAL A 338 -15.77 5.16 -7.47
CA VAL A 338 -14.75 5.34 -6.45
C VAL A 338 -14.17 6.75 -6.50
N ARG A 339 -13.72 7.21 -5.34
CA ARG A 339 -12.97 8.45 -5.13
C ARG A 339 -11.67 8.11 -4.44
N ILE A 340 -10.57 8.43 -5.10
CA ILE A 340 -9.22 8.24 -4.59
C ILE A 340 -8.49 9.58 -4.52
N ALA A 341 -7.72 9.76 -3.45
CA ALA A 341 -6.78 10.87 -3.31
C ALA A 341 -5.38 10.35 -3.56
N GLY A 342 -4.61 11.09 -4.35
CA GLY A 342 -3.23 10.71 -4.60
C GLY A 342 -2.42 11.81 -5.23
N ILE A 343 -1.13 11.57 -5.34
CA ILE A 343 -0.17 12.44 -6.00
C ILE A 343 0.09 11.89 -7.40
N VAL A 344 0.18 12.77 -8.40
CA VAL A 344 0.55 12.36 -9.75
C VAL A 344 2.03 11.95 -9.78
N ARG A 345 2.30 10.65 -9.99
CA ARG A 345 3.66 10.09 -10.14
C ARG A 345 4.19 10.30 -11.56
N SER A 346 3.34 10.07 -12.56
CA SER A 346 3.69 10.29 -13.97
C SER A 346 2.42 10.48 -14.81
N SER A 347 2.56 11.19 -15.93
CA SER A 347 1.47 11.35 -16.90
C SER A 347 1.97 11.08 -18.32
N LYS A 348 1.25 10.24 -19.06
CA LYS A 348 1.55 9.91 -20.45
C LYS A 348 0.38 10.30 -21.33
N VAL A 349 0.58 11.35 -22.12
CA VAL A 349 -0.43 11.86 -23.05
C VAL A 349 -0.34 11.12 -24.38
N ILE A 350 -1.46 10.58 -24.85
CA ILE A 350 -1.58 9.84 -26.12
C ILE A 350 -2.68 10.49 -26.95
N LYS A 351 -2.50 10.50 -28.28
CA LYS A 351 -3.56 10.89 -29.23
C LYS A 351 -4.37 9.66 -29.61
N THR A 352 -5.69 9.72 -29.44
CA THR A 352 -6.60 8.68 -29.89
C THR A 352 -6.64 8.63 -31.43
N LYS A 353 -7.15 7.53 -32.00
CA LYS A 353 -7.37 7.39 -33.45
C LYS A 353 -8.27 8.49 -34.04
N LYS A 354 -9.08 9.16 -33.21
CA LYS A 354 -9.97 10.28 -33.58
C LYS A 354 -9.28 11.65 -33.50
N GLY A 355 -8.02 11.71 -33.04
CA GLY A 355 -7.26 12.96 -32.88
C GLY A 355 -7.36 13.60 -31.50
N ASP A 356 -8.27 13.14 -30.65
CA ASP A 356 -8.46 13.67 -29.30
C ASP A 356 -7.32 13.24 -28.36
N LEU A 357 -6.91 14.14 -27.45
CA LEU A 357 -5.90 13.88 -26.43
C LEU A 357 -6.51 13.08 -25.26
N MET A 358 -5.85 12.00 -24.89
CA MET A 358 -6.13 11.22 -23.67
C MET A 358 -4.85 11.11 -22.84
N ALA A 359 -4.97 10.89 -21.53
CA ALA A 359 -3.81 10.70 -20.67
C ALA A 359 -3.95 9.45 -19.80
N PHE A 360 -2.87 8.68 -19.69
CA PHE A 360 -2.68 7.67 -18.66
C PHE A 360 -1.87 8.29 -17.55
N VAL A 361 -2.45 8.37 -16.36
CA VAL A 361 -1.87 9.06 -15.20
C VAL A 361 -1.68 8.05 -14.10
N THR A 362 -0.45 7.87 -13.63
CA THR A 362 -0.19 7.04 -12.45
C THR A 362 -0.37 7.91 -11.22
N VAL A 363 -1.34 7.55 -10.39
CA VAL A 363 -1.65 8.24 -9.14
C VAL A 363 -1.19 7.38 -7.97
N GLU A 364 -0.40 7.97 -7.10
CA GLU A 364 0.19 7.32 -5.91
C GLU A 364 -0.53 7.82 -4.66
N ASP A 365 -1.06 6.90 -3.86
CA ASP A 365 -1.63 7.19 -2.55
C ASP A 365 -0.70 6.70 -1.43
N MET A 366 -1.18 6.71 -0.19
CA MET A 366 -0.37 6.27 0.96
C MET A 366 -0.08 4.77 0.99
N HIS A 367 -0.79 3.97 0.18
CA HIS A 367 -0.77 2.50 0.22
C HIS A 367 -0.19 1.88 -1.05
N GLY A 368 -0.12 2.60 -2.17
CA GLY A 368 0.44 2.14 -3.43
C GLY A 368 0.16 3.09 -4.62
N ALA A 369 0.33 2.56 -5.83
CA ALA A 369 0.11 3.30 -7.07
C ALA A 369 -0.98 2.65 -7.92
N THR A 370 -1.82 3.47 -8.55
CA THR A 370 -2.91 3.06 -9.43
C THR A 370 -2.86 3.81 -10.75
N GLU A 371 -3.21 3.14 -11.84
CA GLU A 371 -3.36 3.77 -13.15
C GLU A 371 -4.77 4.39 -13.31
N VAL A 372 -4.80 5.69 -13.60
CA VAL A 372 -6.00 6.46 -13.89
C VAL A 372 -6.01 6.84 -15.37
N VAL A 373 -7.07 6.43 -16.07
CA VAL A 373 -7.29 6.75 -17.47
C VAL A 373 -8.16 8.00 -17.56
N VAL A 374 -7.62 9.05 -18.17
CA VAL A 374 -8.30 10.33 -18.35
C VAL A 374 -8.68 10.50 -19.83
N PHE A 375 -9.97 10.40 -20.12
CA PHE A 375 -10.50 10.64 -21.46
C PHE A 375 -10.49 12.13 -21.82
N SER A 376 -10.66 12.42 -23.11
CA SER A 376 -10.55 13.76 -23.69
C SER A 376 -11.48 14.80 -23.04
N SER A 377 -12.68 14.40 -22.66
CA SER A 377 -13.65 15.26 -21.95
C SER A 377 -13.10 15.82 -20.63
N VAL A 378 -12.45 14.97 -19.84
CA VAL A 378 -11.89 15.33 -18.54
C VAL A 378 -10.53 15.98 -18.70
N TYR A 379 -9.72 15.50 -19.65
CA TYR A 379 -8.37 16.02 -19.92
C TYR A 379 -8.36 17.51 -20.26
N ALA A 380 -9.33 17.98 -21.05
CA ALA A 380 -9.44 19.41 -21.40
C ALA A 380 -9.58 20.31 -20.16
N SER A 381 -10.34 19.85 -19.15
CA SER A 381 -10.56 20.59 -17.90
C SER A 381 -9.44 20.41 -16.87
N ALA A 382 -8.76 19.26 -16.89
CA ALA A 382 -7.81 18.85 -15.84
C ALA A 382 -6.33 18.91 -16.26
N SER A 383 -6.01 19.25 -17.51
CA SER A 383 -4.63 19.23 -18.05
C SER A 383 -3.59 19.93 -17.16
N GLN A 384 -3.93 21.08 -16.56
CA GLN A 384 -3.02 21.83 -15.66
C GLN A 384 -2.80 21.16 -14.30
N LEU A 385 -3.68 20.23 -13.92
CA LEU A 385 -3.64 19.49 -12.66
C LEU A 385 -2.82 18.20 -12.77
N LEU A 386 -2.64 17.68 -13.98
CA LEU A 386 -1.94 16.41 -14.26
C LEU A 386 -0.41 16.53 -14.30
N THR A 387 0.16 17.54 -13.64
CA THR A 387 1.62 17.67 -13.51
C THR A 387 2.12 16.83 -12.35
N GLU A 388 3.34 16.30 -12.48
CA GLU A 388 4.01 15.51 -11.44
C GLU A 388 4.05 16.23 -10.09
N ASP A 389 3.98 15.45 -9.01
CA ASP A 389 4.00 15.88 -7.60
C ASP A 389 2.84 16.80 -7.17
N LYS A 390 1.76 16.90 -7.95
CA LYS A 390 0.53 17.58 -7.51
C LYS A 390 -0.45 16.61 -6.83
N PRO A 391 -0.97 16.97 -5.64
CA PRO A 391 -2.04 16.21 -4.99
C PRO A 391 -3.39 16.48 -5.66
N ILE A 392 -4.05 15.41 -6.08
CA ILE A 392 -5.34 15.44 -6.77
C ILE A 392 -6.34 14.49 -6.09
N LEU A 393 -7.62 14.81 -6.24
CA LEU A 393 -8.72 13.90 -5.96
C LEU A 393 -9.37 13.51 -7.27
N VAL A 394 -9.51 12.21 -7.48
CA VAL A 394 -10.09 11.61 -8.69
C VAL A 394 -11.38 10.90 -8.30
N GLU A 395 -12.49 11.29 -8.92
CA GLU A 395 -13.74 10.52 -8.93
C GLU A 395 -13.84 9.79 -10.27
N GLY A 396 -14.11 8.49 -10.23
CA GLY A 396 -14.15 7.66 -11.42
C GLY A 396 -14.77 6.30 -11.18
N ARG A 397 -14.70 5.45 -12.21
CA ARG A 397 -15.21 4.08 -12.16
C ARG A 397 -14.08 3.07 -12.21
N VAL A 398 -14.16 2.04 -11.38
CA VAL A 398 -13.22 0.93 -11.43
C VAL A 398 -13.46 0.12 -12.71
N GLN A 399 -12.40 -0.14 -13.45
CA GLN A 399 -12.36 -1.08 -14.55
C GLN A 399 -11.35 -2.17 -14.21
N LYS A 400 -11.83 -3.42 -14.10
CA LYS A 400 -10.96 -4.57 -13.84
C LYS A 400 -10.57 -5.31 -15.12
N ASP A 401 -9.27 -5.45 -15.32
CA ASP A 401 -8.68 -6.45 -16.22
C ASP A 401 -8.18 -7.66 -15.41
N GLU A 402 -7.90 -8.79 -16.07
CA GLU A 402 -7.50 -10.06 -15.42
C GLU A 402 -6.32 -9.92 -14.42
N ASN A 403 -5.44 -8.93 -14.60
CA ASN A 403 -4.27 -8.70 -13.75
C ASN A 403 -4.14 -7.27 -13.17
N SER A 404 -5.01 -6.32 -13.54
CA SER A 404 -4.87 -4.92 -13.08
C SER A 404 -6.23 -4.25 -12.90
N ALA A 405 -6.38 -3.46 -11.83
CA ALA A 405 -7.50 -2.54 -11.66
C ALA A 405 -7.08 -1.15 -12.13
N LYS A 406 -7.88 -0.53 -12.98
CA LYS A 406 -7.69 0.84 -13.48
C LYS A 406 -8.88 1.68 -13.09
N ILE A 407 -8.69 2.99 -13.00
CA ILE A 407 -9.79 3.92 -12.76
C ILE A 407 -10.03 4.73 -14.02
N LEU A 408 -11.27 4.71 -14.52
CA LEU A 408 -11.72 5.65 -15.55
C LEU A 408 -12.15 6.95 -14.87
N ALA A 409 -11.37 8.02 -15.02
CA ALA A 409 -11.67 9.28 -14.37
C ALA A 409 -12.90 9.96 -15.01
N ASP A 410 -13.91 10.21 -14.18
CA ASP A 410 -15.09 11.02 -14.53
C ASP A 410 -14.84 12.49 -14.16
N LYS A 411 -14.12 12.76 -13.06
CA LYS A 411 -13.83 14.11 -12.57
C LYS A 411 -12.53 14.16 -11.78
N ILE A 412 -11.72 15.19 -12.02
CA ILE A 412 -10.44 15.41 -11.32
C ILE A 412 -10.43 16.84 -10.77
N VAL A 413 -10.10 16.99 -9.49
CA VAL A 413 -9.90 18.30 -8.86
C VAL A 413 -8.68 18.29 -7.97
N THR A 414 -8.17 19.47 -7.61
CA THR A 414 -7.15 19.61 -6.56
C THR A 414 -7.75 19.34 -5.19
N ILE A 415 -6.98 18.77 -4.27
CA ILE A 415 -7.46 18.47 -2.91
C ILE A 415 -8.02 19.73 -2.22
N ASP A 416 -7.41 20.89 -2.40
CA ASP A 416 -7.92 22.15 -1.82
C ASP A 416 -9.30 22.58 -2.35
N LYS A 417 -9.68 22.12 -3.54
CA LYS A 417 -10.99 22.38 -4.15
C LYS A 417 -11.99 21.25 -3.91
N ALA A 418 -11.59 20.18 -3.23
CA ALA A 418 -12.46 19.05 -2.94
C ALA A 418 -13.67 19.48 -2.10
N GLU A 419 -13.43 20.30 -1.06
CA GLU A 419 -14.50 20.89 -0.23
C GLU A 419 -15.45 21.76 -1.06
N GLU A 420 -14.93 22.61 -1.94
CA GLU A 420 -15.75 23.49 -2.78
C GLU A 420 -16.65 22.71 -3.76
N THR A 421 -16.22 21.51 -4.15
CA THR A 421 -16.78 20.80 -5.30
C THR A 421 -17.72 19.65 -4.93
N TRP A 422 -17.49 18.98 -3.79
CA TRP A 422 -18.25 17.78 -3.38
C TRP A 422 -18.88 17.90 -1.98
N THR A 423 -18.84 19.08 -1.36
CA THR A 423 -19.65 19.34 -0.15
C THR A 423 -21.12 19.46 -0.55
N ALA A 424 -21.94 18.53 -0.06
CA ALA A 424 -23.38 18.49 -0.26
C ALA A 424 -24.07 19.54 0.62
N SER A 425 -23.67 19.58 1.90
CA SER A 425 -24.24 20.51 2.87
C SER A 425 -23.24 20.99 3.91
N ILE A 426 -23.42 22.24 4.34
CA ILE A 426 -22.64 22.87 5.42
C ILE A 426 -23.51 22.91 6.67
N HIS A 427 -23.00 22.42 7.79
CA HIS A 427 -23.67 22.30 9.07
C HIS A 427 -22.94 23.23 10.06
N LEU A 428 -23.65 24.25 10.55
CA LEU A 428 -23.15 25.24 11.49
C LEU A 428 -23.67 24.89 12.88
N ASN A 429 -22.80 24.35 13.74
CA ASN A 429 -23.10 24.01 15.12
C ASN A 429 -22.94 25.25 16.01
N LEU A 430 -24.04 25.84 16.45
CA LEU A 430 -24.07 27.02 17.33
C LEU A 430 -24.49 26.62 18.74
N GLU A 431 -23.71 27.04 19.74
CA GLU A 431 -24.07 26.88 21.15
C GLU A 431 -25.02 28.02 21.57
N VAL A 432 -26.23 27.67 22.00
CA VAL A 432 -27.27 28.66 22.36
C VAL A 432 -26.80 29.59 23.49
N MET A 433 -25.96 29.09 24.40
CA MET A 433 -25.44 29.84 25.56
C MET A 433 -24.40 30.91 25.20
N ARG A 434 -23.80 30.85 24.00
CA ARG A 434 -22.73 31.76 23.54
C ARG A 434 -23.13 32.59 22.33
N THR A 435 -24.39 32.50 21.89
CA THR A 435 -24.85 33.10 20.64
C THR A 435 -25.75 34.30 20.92
N ASP A 436 -25.21 35.51 20.75
CA ASP A 436 -25.96 36.77 20.83
C ASP A 436 -26.48 37.23 19.46
N LYS A 437 -27.49 38.12 19.47
CA LYS A 437 -28.05 38.73 18.24
C LYS A 437 -26.96 39.41 17.38
N ALA A 438 -25.97 40.05 17.99
CA ALA A 438 -24.86 40.70 17.29
C ALA A 438 -23.93 39.70 16.56
N ILE A 439 -23.76 38.51 17.13
CA ILE A 439 -22.98 37.42 16.55
C ILE A 439 -23.75 36.84 15.34
N LEU A 440 -25.06 36.67 15.46
CA LEU A 440 -25.91 36.22 14.34
C LEU A 440 -25.95 37.22 13.17
N GLU A 441 -25.94 38.52 13.44
CA GLU A 441 -25.88 39.56 12.40
C GLU A 441 -24.51 39.55 11.69
N SER A 442 -23.42 39.42 12.45
CA SER A 442 -22.07 39.28 11.90
C SER A 442 -21.90 37.99 11.09
N LEU A 443 -22.41 36.86 11.60
CA LEU A 443 -22.43 35.58 10.92
C LEU A 443 -23.22 35.71 9.60
N ARG A 444 -24.40 36.32 9.61
CA ARG A 444 -25.18 36.58 8.39
C ARG A 444 -24.40 37.38 7.35
N GLN A 445 -23.57 38.35 7.77
CA GLN A 445 -22.74 39.11 6.83
C GLN A 445 -21.64 38.25 6.23
N ILE A 446 -20.97 37.41 7.03
CA ILE A 446 -19.96 36.44 6.55
C ILE A 446 -20.60 35.45 5.57
N LEU A 447 -21.79 34.93 5.89
CA LEU A 447 -22.55 34.01 5.03
C LEU A 447 -22.92 34.64 3.68
N LYS A 448 -23.22 35.95 3.64
CA LYS A 448 -23.49 36.67 2.38
C LYS A 448 -22.24 36.87 1.54
N THR A 449 -21.10 37.13 2.16
CA THR A 449 -19.81 37.30 1.47
C THR A 449 -19.36 36.01 0.79
N HIS A 450 -19.65 34.86 1.41
CA HIS A 450 -19.28 33.53 0.90
C HIS A 450 -20.45 32.81 0.22
N ALA A 451 -21.14 33.49 -0.70
CA ALA A 451 -22.23 32.90 -1.48
C ALA A 451 -21.73 31.79 -2.43
N GLY A 452 -22.42 30.65 -2.49
CA GLY A 452 -22.04 29.51 -3.31
C GLY A 452 -23.17 28.52 -3.58
N PRO A 453 -22.89 27.28 -4.04
CA PRO A 453 -23.91 26.34 -4.47
C PRO A 453 -24.44 25.39 -3.38
N CYS A 454 -23.77 25.29 -2.22
CA CYS A 454 -24.07 24.27 -1.20
C CYS A 454 -25.23 24.68 -0.29
N ALA A 455 -26.07 23.72 0.12
CA ALA A 455 -27.13 23.95 1.09
C ALA A 455 -26.53 24.09 2.51
N ALA A 456 -27.07 24.98 3.34
CA ALA A 456 -26.54 25.23 4.67
C ALA A 456 -27.61 24.99 5.75
N PHE A 457 -27.19 24.40 6.87
CA PHE A 457 -28.02 24.08 8.02
C PHE A 457 -27.38 24.66 9.29
N ILE A 458 -28.18 25.20 10.19
CA ILE A 458 -27.75 25.66 11.51
C ILE A 458 -28.29 24.69 12.56
N HIS A 459 -27.41 24.11 13.35
CA HIS A 459 -27.74 23.27 14.50
C HIS A 459 -27.56 24.11 15.76
N LEU A 460 -28.66 24.42 16.43
CA LEU A 460 -28.64 25.08 17.73
C LEU A 460 -28.57 24.01 18.81
N LYS A 461 -27.38 23.84 19.40
CA LYS A 461 -27.15 22.88 20.48
C LYS A 461 -27.40 23.57 21.83
N ASN A 462 -28.42 23.10 22.54
CA ASN A 462 -28.69 23.49 23.91
C ASN A 462 -28.23 22.36 24.86
N PRO A 463 -27.36 22.60 25.85
CA PRO A 463 -26.81 21.55 26.72
C PRO A 463 -27.86 20.73 27.48
N GLU A 464 -29.05 21.28 27.73
CA GLU A 464 -30.05 20.66 28.61
C GLU A 464 -31.28 20.04 27.94
N SER A 465 -31.60 20.27 26.64
CA SER A 465 -32.94 19.86 26.19
C SER A 465 -33.22 19.50 24.72
N ALA A 466 -32.41 19.87 23.71
CA ALA A 466 -32.55 19.36 22.32
C ALA A 466 -31.54 20.04 21.36
N GLU A 467 -31.27 19.37 20.24
CA GLU A 467 -30.67 19.95 19.04
C GLU A 467 -31.78 20.42 18.09
N ALA A 468 -31.79 21.71 17.74
CA ALA A 468 -32.72 22.26 16.75
C ALA A 468 -31.99 22.51 15.43
N VAL A 469 -32.40 21.82 14.37
CA VAL A 469 -31.81 21.94 13.03
C VAL A 469 -32.66 22.86 12.16
N ILE A 470 -32.07 23.98 11.74
CA ILE A 470 -32.71 25.00 10.90
C ILE A 470 -32.07 24.94 9.52
N ALA A 471 -32.85 24.62 8.50
CA ALA A 471 -32.42 24.73 7.10
C ALA A 471 -32.40 26.22 6.69
N LEU A 472 -31.28 26.70 6.14
CA LEU A 472 -31.19 28.05 5.64
C LEU A 472 -31.93 28.19 4.29
N PRO A 473 -32.54 29.36 3.99
CA PRO A 473 -33.22 29.61 2.72
C PRO A 473 -32.30 29.45 1.50
N GLU A 474 -32.85 29.14 0.32
CA GLU A 474 -32.08 28.99 -0.94
C GLU A 474 -31.26 30.24 -1.35
N ILE A 475 -31.57 31.39 -0.76
CA ILE A 475 -30.86 32.68 -0.96
C ILE A 475 -29.50 32.69 -0.21
N LEU A 476 -29.33 31.82 0.79
CA LEU A 476 -28.12 31.68 1.61
C LEU A 476 -27.43 30.35 1.34
N LYS A 477 -27.26 30.00 0.06
CA LYS A 477 -26.34 28.92 -0.33
C LYS A 477 -24.91 29.41 -0.21
N LEU A 478 -24.04 28.54 0.28
CA LEU A 478 -22.68 28.90 0.68
C LEU A 478 -21.64 28.21 -0.18
N LYS A 479 -20.47 28.83 -0.30
CA LYS A 479 -19.29 28.21 -0.88
C LYS A 479 -18.52 27.52 0.24
N ALA A 480 -18.48 26.18 0.24
CA ALA A 480 -17.71 25.42 1.21
C ALA A 480 -16.21 25.63 0.97
N GLY A 481 -15.44 25.98 2.00
CA GLY A 481 -13.99 26.08 1.88
C GLY A 481 -13.31 26.62 3.13
N LYS A 482 -11.98 26.46 3.19
CA LYS A 482 -11.12 26.88 4.31
C LYS A 482 -11.33 28.35 4.75
N ALA A 483 -11.65 29.25 3.82
CA ALA A 483 -11.91 30.66 4.12
C ALA A 483 -13.19 30.86 4.96
N LEU A 484 -14.29 30.20 4.59
CA LEU A 484 -15.55 30.24 5.35
C LEU A 484 -15.35 29.65 6.75
N LYS A 485 -14.64 28.51 6.84
CA LYS A 485 -14.33 27.87 8.12
C LYS A 485 -13.53 28.81 9.03
N ARG A 486 -12.47 29.43 8.51
CA ARG A 486 -11.63 30.37 9.28
C ARG A 486 -12.41 31.60 9.76
N ASP A 487 -13.26 32.18 8.92
CA ASP A 487 -14.04 33.37 9.28
C ASP A 487 -15.12 33.04 10.32
N VAL A 488 -15.77 31.87 10.21
CA VAL A 488 -16.80 31.41 11.16
C VAL A 488 -16.17 31.00 12.50
N GLU A 489 -15.08 30.22 12.47
CA GLU A 489 -14.37 29.79 13.69
C GLU A 489 -13.65 30.96 14.37
N GLY A 490 -13.14 31.94 13.62
CA GLY A 490 -12.57 33.16 14.16
C GLY A 490 -13.59 34.06 14.85
N LEU A 491 -14.85 34.07 14.37
CA LEU A 491 -15.95 34.81 15.00
C LEU A 491 -16.50 34.11 16.25
N LEU A 492 -16.61 32.77 16.22
CA LEU A 492 -17.24 31.98 17.29
C LEU A 492 -16.24 31.53 18.36
N GLY A 493 -14.95 31.43 18.04
CA GLY A 493 -13.91 30.99 18.97
C GLY A 493 -13.91 29.48 19.27
N TYR A 494 -14.67 28.69 18.50
CA TYR A 494 -14.72 27.23 18.59
C TYR A 494 -15.00 26.60 17.21
N GLN A 495 -14.71 25.30 17.07
CA GLN A 495 -14.99 24.55 15.83
C GLN A 495 -16.50 24.38 15.62
N ALA A 496 -17.08 25.27 14.82
CA ALA A 496 -18.53 25.37 14.62
C ALA A 496 -19.00 24.90 13.25
N LEU A 497 -18.09 24.56 12.32
CA LEU A 497 -18.45 24.26 10.93
C LEU A 497 -18.09 22.82 10.55
N GLU A 498 -19.11 22.04 10.21
CA GLU A 498 -19.01 20.69 9.67
C GLU A 498 -19.52 20.66 8.23
N THR A 499 -18.81 19.99 7.33
CA THR A 499 -19.22 19.81 5.93
C THR A 499 -19.58 18.35 5.71
N ILE A 500 -20.78 18.08 5.19
CA ILE A 500 -21.22 16.73 4.78
C ILE A 500 -21.01 16.59 3.28
N CYS A 501 -20.33 15.52 2.90
CA CYS A 501 -19.96 15.21 1.52
C CYS A 501 -21.07 14.41 0.80
N ASP A 502 -21.24 14.66 -0.50
CA ASP A 502 -22.09 13.79 -1.34
C ASP A 502 -21.44 12.40 -1.48
N LYS A 503 -22.24 11.33 -1.51
CA LYS A 503 -21.70 9.97 -1.75
C LYS A 503 -21.09 9.88 -3.15
N ALA A 504 -20.01 9.12 -3.30
CA ALA A 504 -19.43 8.83 -4.62
C ALA A 504 -20.52 8.27 -5.56
N GLY A 505 -20.73 8.91 -6.72
CA GLY A 505 -21.72 8.50 -7.70
C GLY A 505 -23.17 8.98 -7.48
N SER A 506 -23.48 9.77 -6.45
CA SER A 506 -24.82 10.38 -6.34
C SER A 506 -24.91 11.60 -7.26
N SER A 507 -25.29 11.37 -8.53
CA SER A 507 -25.95 12.43 -9.30
C SER A 507 -27.21 12.82 -8.53
N ILE A 508 -27.34 14.09 -8.16
CA ILE A 508 -28.50 14.64 -7.46
C ILE A 508 -29.77 14.26 -8.23
N THR A 509 -30.42 13.17 -7.82
CA THR A 509 -31.80 12.86 -8.18
C THR A 509 -32.63 13.30 -6.99
N ARG A 510 -33.51 14.26 -7.28
CA ARG A 510 -34.25 15.14 -6.34
C ARG A 510 -35.16 14.46 -5.31
N ASN A 511 -35.08 13.15 -5.06
CA ASN A 511 -36.17 12.41 -4.40
C ASN A 511 -35.82 11.54 -3.16
N ASP A 512 -34.59 11.51 -2.65
CA ASP A 512 -34.25 10.63 -1.51
C ASP A 512 -33.94 11.35 -0.18
N VAL A 513 -34.62 12.46 0.09
CA VAL A 513 -34.64 13.07 1.44
C VAL A 513 -35.74 12.43 2.28
N ARG A 514 -35.49 11.21 2.76
CA ARG A 514 -36.11 10.71 4.00
C ARG A 514 -35.03 10.04 4.85
N PRO A 515 -34.61 10.64 5.97
CA PRO A 515 -33.63 10.00 6.84
C PRO A 515 -34.30 8.85 7.61
N ARG A 516 -33.91 7.61 7.32
CA ARG A 516 -34.20 6.44 8.15
C ARG A 516 -33.26 6.45 9.35
N TRP A 517 -33.69 7.05 10.46
CA TRP A 517 -33.04 6.84 11.76
C TRP A 517 -33.64 5.64 12.48
N ARG A 518 -32.74 4.73 12.86
CA ARG A 518 -33.01 3.53 13.65
C ARG A 518 -33.53 3.92 15.04
N SER A 519 -34.66 3.37 15.43
CA SER A 519 -35.11 3.40 16.82
C SER A 519 -34.25 2.45 17.67
N ALA A 520 -33.39 3.00 18.52
CA ALA A 520 -32.98 2.29 19.73
C ALA A 520 -34.15 2.41 20.72
N ARG A 521 -34.83 1.29 21.00
CA ARG A 521 -35.76 1.18 22.13
C ARG A 521 -35.01 0.54 23.31
N ALA A 522 -35.42 1.01 24.48
CA ALA A 522 -35.11 0.54 25.83
C ALA A 522 -35.19 -0.97 26.01
#